data_AF-A0A7C9AX81-F1
#
_entry.id   AF-A0A7C9AX81-F1
#
_cell.length_a   1.000
_cell.length_b   1.000
_cell.length_c   1.000
_cell.angle_alpha   90.00
_cell.angle_beta   90.00
_cell.angle_gamma   90.00
#
_symmetry.space_group_name_H-M   'P 1'
#
loop_
_entity.id
_entity.type
_entity.pdbx_description
1 polymer ?
#
loop_
_entity_poly.entity_id
_entity_poly.type
_entity_poly.pdbx_seq_one_letter_code
_entity_poly.pdbx_strand_id
1 'polypeptide(L)'
;WESGRTFYCVTKGVPCSSVPRRDKPRRVDMYYSSWCIRAVESKRGTGEMTACEVLLFHHEDMGIPWEIAKLGVRQGMWGTVKKIDPGLRDYQKARAAGGLLSGPASMAHLT
;
A
#
# COMPACT_ATOMS: atom_id res chain seq x y z
N TRP A 1 8.90 3.91 -11.05
CA TRP A 1 7.59 3.79 -10.38
C TRP A 1 6.56 4.72 -11.01
N GLU A 2 6.95 5.72 -11.81
CA GLU A 2 6.04 6.60 -12.56
C GLU A 2 5.98 6.25 -14.05
N SER A 3 4.80 6.32 -14.65
CA SER A 3 4.59 6.30 -16.10
C SER A 3 3.43 7.23 -16.46
N GLY A 4 3.70 8.27 -17.26
CA GLY A 4 2.71 9.31 -17.56
C GLY A 4 2.28 10.06 -16.29
N ARG A 5 0.99 10.01 -15.95
CA ARG A 5 0.41 10.60 -14.73
C ARG A 5 -0.03 9.52 -13.74
N THR A 6 0.59 8.35 -13.82
CA THR A 6 0.24 7.17 -13.05
C THR A 6 1.47 6.62 -12.34
N PHE A 7 1.28 6.27 -11.07
CA PHE A 7 2.30 5.78 -10.17
C PHE A 7 1.99 4.34 -9.79
N TYR A 8 3.03 3.51 -9.79
CA TYR A 8 2.94 2.09 -9.59
C TYR A 8 3.87 1.66 -8.46
N CYS A 9 3.33 0.88 -7.53
CA CYS A 9 4.10 0.18 -6.52
C CYS A 9 3.88 -1.32 -6.71
N VAL A 10 4.95 -2.10 -6.77
CA VAL A 10 4.88 -3.56 -6.92
C VAL A 10 5.63 -4.21 -5.77
N THR A 11 4.98 -5.15 -5.11
CA THR A 11 5.53 -5.95 -4.03
C THR A 11 5.36 -7.42 -4.39
N LYS A 12 6.45 -8.19 -4.31
CA LYS A 12 6.46 -9.62 -4.53
C LYS A 12 7.30 -10.30 -3.45
N GLY A 13 6.90 -11.50 -3.04
CA GLY A 13 7.75 -12.34 -2.20
C GLY A 13 9.07 -12.69 -2.90
N VAL A 14 10.19 -12.41 -2.24
CA VAL A 14 11.53 -12.75 -2.72
C VAL A 14 12.31 -13.54 -1.66
N PRO A 15 13.15 -14.53 -2.06
CA PRO A 15 14.09 -15.15 -1.13
C PRO A 15 15.05 -14.12 -0.56
N CYS A 16 15.29 -14.18 0.75
CA CYS A 16 16.24 -13.30 1.43
C CYS A 16 16.96 -14.09 2.52
N SER A 17 18.25 -14.36 2.32
CA SER A 17 19.05 -15.20 3.21
C SER A 17 19.22 -14.62 4.62
N SER A 18 19.26 -13.29 4.74
CA SER A 18 19.31 -12.60 6.03
C SER A 18 18.00 -12.64 6.81
N VAL A 19 16.90 -13.09 6.20
CA VAL A 19 15.60 -13.22 6.85
C VAL A 19 15.10 -14.68 6.72
N PRO A 20 15.63 -15.60 7.53
CA PRO A 20 15.29 -17.03 7.45
C PRO A 20 13.81 -17.30 7.76
N ARG A 21 13.34 -18.49 7.38
CA ARG A 21 11.99 -18.95 7.73
C ARG A 21 11.90 -19.25 9.22
N ARG A 22 10.71 -19.01 9.78
CA ARG A 22 10.35 -19.35 11.16
C ARG A 22 9.01 -20.08 11.11
N ASP A 23 8.77 -20.93 12.09
CA ASP A 23 7.48 -21.61 12.22
C ASP A 23 6.37 -20.62 12.56
N LYS A 24 6.69 -19.62 13.39
CA LYS A 24 5.80 -18.52 13.78
C LYS A 24 6.56 -17.18 13.80
N PRO A 25 6.06 -16.12 13.15
CA PRO A 25 4.93 -16.13 12.21
C PRO A 25 5.25 -16.93 10.93
N ARG A 26 4.24 -17.57 10.34
CA ARG A 26 4.37 -18.28 9.05
C ARG A 26 4.69 -17.27 7.95
N ARG A 27 5.73 -17.54 7.17
CA ARG A 27 6.04 -16.78 5.95
C ARG A 27 5.05 -17.16 4.85
N VAL A 28 4.42 -16.15 4.24
CA VAL A 28 3.60 -16.31 3.03
C VAL A 28 4.54 -16.55 1.84
N ASP A 29 4.34 -17.66 1.13
CA ASP A 29 5.18 -18.04 -0.02
C ASP A 29 4.74 -17.36 -1.31
N MET A 30 3.44 -17.48 -1.61
CA MET A 30 2.84 -16.87 -2.78
C MET A 30 2.30 -15.50 -2.37
N TYR A 31 3.02 -14.44 -2.74
CA TYR A 31 2.64 -13.06 -2.44
C TYR A 31 2.93 -12.16 -3.65
N TYR A 32 1.86 -11.56 -4.18
CA TYR A 32 1.92 -10.58 -5.26
C TYR A 32 0.95 -9.45 -4.92
N SER A 33 1.45 -8.22 -4.86
CA SER A 33 0.63 -7.06 -4.65
C SER A 33 1.11 -5.92 -5.53
N SER A 34 0.16 -5.16 -6.08
CA SER A 34 0.48 -3.96 -6.83
C SER A 34 -0.56 -2.89 -6.61
N TRP A 35 -0.07 -1.65 -6.54
CA TRP A 35 -0.88 -0.45 -6.46
C TRP A 35 -0.69 0.33 -7.75
N CYS A 36 -1.79 0.86 -8.29
CA CYS A 36 -1.83 1.79 -9.40
C CYS A 36 -2.57 3.05 -8.92
N ILE A 37 -1.89 4.19 -8.95
CA ILE A 37 -2.35 5.45 -8.37
C ILE A 37 -2.32 6.51 -9.46
N ARG A 38 -3.42 7.21 -9.68
CA ARG A 38 -3.46 8.33 -10.64
C ARG A 38 -4.22 9.52 -10.06
N ALA A 39 -3.77 10.72 -10.42
CA ALA A 39 -4.54 11.93 -10.12
C ALA A 39 -5.86 11.90 -10.90
N VAL A 40 -6.95 12.29 -10.25
CA VAL A 40 -8.29 12.41 -10.84
C VAL A 40 -8.94 13.71 -10.38
N GLU A 41 -9.96 14.15 -11.10
CA GLU A 41 -10.73 15.32 -10.69
C GLU A 41 -11.42 15.08 -9.35
N SER A 42 -11.39 16.09 -8.49
CA SER A 42 -12.15 16.07 -7.25
C SER A 42 -13.64 16.11 -7.51
N LYS A 43 -14.42 15.37 -6.71
CA LYS A 43 -15.89 15.42 -6.74
C LYS A 43 -16.48 16.79 -6.36
N ARG A 44 -15.64 17.77 -6.02
CA ARG A 44 -16.04 19.17 -5.78
C ARG A 44 -16.47 19.88 -7.07
N GLY A 45 -16.16 19.34 -8.26
CA GLY A 45 -16.58 19.89 -9.55
C GLY A 45 -15.86 21.18 -9.94
N THR A 46 -14.65 21.41 -9.40
CA THR A 46 -13.82 22.58 -9.68
C THR A 46 -12.88 22.39 -10.87
N GLY A 47 -12.88 21.22 -11.53
CA GLY A 47 -11.88 20.86 -12.54
C GLY A 47 -10.49 20.55 -11.96
N GLU A 48 -10.30 20.71 -10.65
CA GLU A 48 -9.00 20.53 -10.01
C GLU A 48 -8.69 19.05 -9.77
N MET A 49 -7.46 18.66 -10.08
CA MET A 49 -6.94 17.30 -9.91
C MET A 49 -6.43 17.06 -8.47
N THR A 50 -7.27 17.39 -7.48
CA THR A 50 -6.93 17.32 -6.04
C THR A 50 -7.32 16.00 -5.38
N ALA A 51 -7.82 15.03 -6.16
CA ALA A 51 -8.12 13.67 -5.72
C ALA A 51 -7.24 12.64 -6.44
N CYS A 52 -7.25 11.39 -5.95
CA CYS A 52 -6.62 10.27 -6.63
C CYS A 52 -7.54 9.06 -6.67
N GLU A 53 -7.41 8.30 -7.75
CA GLU A 53 -7.92 6.93 -7.83
C GLU A 53 -6.77 5.98 -7.48
N VAL A 54 -7.08 4.97 -6.67
CA VAL A 54 -6.13 3.96 -6.24
C VAL A 54 -6.71 2.58 -6.51
N LEU A 55 -6.06 1.82 -7.37
CA LEU A 55 -6.37 0.42 -7.65
C LEU A 55 -5.36 -0.48 -6.96
N LEU A 56 -5.85 -1.48 -6.23
CA LEU A 56 -5.05 -2.51 -5.58
C LEU A 56 -5.35 -3.86 -6.22
N PHE A 57 -4.32 -4.49 -6.77
CA PHE A 57 -4.35 -5.90 -7.11
C PHE A 57 -3.53 -6.65 -6.07
N HIS A 58 -4.12 -7.69 -5.49
CA HIS A 58 -3.50 -8.40 -4.39
C HIS A 58 -3.84 -9.88 -4.45
N HIS A 59 -2.82 -10.70 -4.30
CA HIS A 59 -2.93 -12.14 -4.21
C HIS A 59 -1.93 -12.64 -3.18
N GLU A 60 -2.43 -13.39 -2.19
CA GLU A 60 -1.60 -14.07 -1.21
C GLU A 60 -2.17 -15.43 -0.84
N ASP A 61 -1.28 -16.37 -0.52
CA ASP A 61 -1.63 -17.65 0.10
C ASP A 61 -1.16 -17.71 1.56
N MET A 62 -2.05 -17.27 2.45
CA MET A 62 -1.82 -17.31 3.90
C MET A 62 -1.91 -18.73 4.49
N GLY A 63 -2.42 -19.73 3.75
CA GLY A 63 -2.70 -21.07 4.28
C GLY A 63 -3.90 -21.10 5.23
N ILE A 64 -4.80 -20.11 5.12
CA ILE A 64 -6.01 -19.98 5.93
C ILE A 64 -7.21 -20.42 5.08
N PRO A 65 -8.21 -21.12 5.65
CA PRO A 65 -9.43 -21.45 4.92
C PRO A 65 -10.10 -20.22 4.30
N TRP A 66 -10.51 -20.34 3.04
CA TRP A 66 -11.06 -19.26 2.23
C TRP A 66 -12.22 -18.49 2.90
N GLU A 67 -13.12 -19.19 3.59
CA GLU A 67 -14.25 -18.54 4.26
C GLU A 67 -13.81 -17.65 5.45
N ILE A 68 -12.72 -18.02 6.13
CA ILE A 68 -12.13 -17.21 7.20
C ILE A 68 -11.43 -15.98 6.61
N ALA A 69 -10.69 -16.16 5.51
CA ALA A 69 -10.08 -15.04 4.79
C ALA A 69 -11.14 -14.02 4.30
N LYS A 70 -12.22 -14.50 3.67
CA LYS A 70 -13.37 -13.66 3.26
C LYS A 70 -13.95 -12.87 4.42
N LEU A 71 -14.18 -13.53 5.57
CA LEU A 71 -14.72 -12.88 6.75
C LEU A 71 -13.80 -11.75 7.23
N GLY A 72 -12.49 -12.02 7.30
CA GLY A 72 -11.47 -11.04 7.66
C GLY A 72 -11.44 -9.85 6.71
N VAL A 73 -11.47 -10.08 5.39
CA VAL A 73 -11.53 -9.01 4.38
C VAL A 73 -12.80 -8.17 4.55
N ARG A 74 -13.97 -8.81 4.66
CA ARG A 74 -15.25 -8.12 4.78
C ARG A 74 -15.32 -7.21 6.00
N GLN A 75 -14.74 -7.63 7.13
CA GLN A 75 -14.77 -6.86 8.38
C GLN A 75 -13.61 -5.86 8.49
N GLY A 76 -12.42 -6.21 8.00
CA GLY A 76 -11.19 -5.46 8.23
C GLY A 76 -10.78 -4.49 7.12
N MET A 77 -11.10 -4.80 5.86
CA MET A 77 -10.58 -4.04 4.71
C MET A 77 -11.03 -2.58 4.75
N TRP A 78 -12.31 -2.33 5.02
CA TRP A 78 -12.82 -0.96 5.10
C TRP A 78 -12.18 -0.16 6.24
N GLY A 79 -11.87 -0.82 7.37
CA GLY A 79 -11.11 -0.21 8.46
C GLY A 79 -9.71 0.24 8.02
N THR A 80 -9.06 -0.54 7.14
CA THR A 80 -7.76 -0.21 6.55
C THR A 80 -7.89 0.96 5.58
N VAL A 81 -8.86 0.91 4.66
CA VAL A 81 -9.10 1.99 3.68
C VAL A 81 -9.33 3.33 4.38
N LYS A 82 -10.12 3.37 5.46
CA LYS A 82 -10.38 4.59 6.24
C LYS A 82 -9.13 5.17 6.91
N LYS A 83 -8.07 4.38 7.14
CA LYS A 83 -6.82 4.84 7.74
C LYS A 83 -5.85 5.45 6.72
N ILE A 84 -6.08 5.25 5.42
CA ILE A 84 -5.17 5.73 4.36
C ILE A 84 -5.10 7.27 4.35
N ASP A 85 -6.24 7.98 4.34
CA ASP A 85 -6.21 9.45 4.31
C ASP A 85 -5.60 10.06 5.58
N PRO A 86 -6.00 9.67 6.81
CA PRO A 86 -5.34 10.16 8.02
C PRO A 86 -3.82 9.90 8.01
N GLY A 87 -3.38 8.70 7.62
CA GLY A 87 -1.97 8.38 7.51
C GLY A 87 -1.23 9.25 6.48
N LEU A 88 -1.87 9.54 5.35
CA LEU A 88 -1.33 10.48 4.35
C LEU A 88 -1.20 11.89 4.92
N ARG A 89 -2.21 12.38 5.66
CA ARG A 89 -2.16 13.71 6.29
C ARG A 89 -1.05 13.81 7.32
N ASP A 90 -0.88 12.78 8.13
CA ASP A 90 0.18 12.75 9.14
C ASP A 90 1.55 12.70 8.49
N TYR A 91 1.72 11.92 7.41
CA TYR A 91 2.93 11.93 6.60
C TYR A 91 3.22 13.32 6.02
N GLN A 92 2.23 13.99 5.43
CA GLN A 92 2.38 15.35 4.88
C GLN A 92 2.81 16.36 5.95
N LYS A 93 2.20 16.34 7.14
CA LYS A 93 2.60 17.19 8.27
C LYS A 93 4.03 16.91 8.71
N ALA A 94 4.41 15.64 8.84
CA ALA A 94 5.76 15.26 9.22
C ALA A 94 6.80 15.76 8.19
N ARG A 95 6.49 15.66 6.89
CA ARG A 95 7.35 16.19 5.82
C ARG A 95 7.46 17.72 5.86
N ALA A 96 6.35 18.43 6.06
CA ALA A 96 6.35 19.89 6.18
C ALA A 96 7.15 20.39 7.40
N ALA A 97 7.20 19.61 8.48
CA ALA A 97 7.98 19.90 9.67
C ALA A 97 9.48 19.54 9.55
N GLY A 98 9.97 19.13 8.38
CA GLY A 98 11.35 18.70 8.17
C GLY A 98 11.66 17.31 8.73
N GLY A 99 10.65 16.49 8.99
CA GLY A 99 10.81 15.12 9.45
C GLY A 99 11.57 14.25 8.44
N LEU A 100 12.37 13.32 8.96
CA LEU A 100 13.13 12.38 8.14
C LEU A 100 12.20 11.55 7.25
N LEU A 101 12.71 11.16 6.08
CA LEU A 101 12.04 10.17 5.24
C LEU A 101 11.89 8.86 6.03
N SER A 102 10.76 8.18 5.83
CA SER A 102 10.62 6.81 6.33
C SER A 102 11.64 5.91 5.65
N GLY A 103 12.08 4.84 6.32
CA GLY A 103 13.02 3.88 5.73
C GLY A 103 12.64 3.43 4.31
N PRO A 104 11.38 3.02 4.06
CA PRO A 104 10.92 2.70 2.71
C PRO A 104 11.01 3.87 1.71
N ALA A 105 10.69 5.10 2.14
CA ALA A 105 10.80 6.28 1.27
C ALA A 105 12.26 6.58 0.90
N SER A 106 13.18 6.43 1.86
CA SER A 106 14.62 6.56 1.61
C SER A 106 15.12 5.47 0.65
N MET A 107 14.70 4.21 0.82
CA MET A 107 15.07 3.11 -0.09
C MET A 107 14.51 3.30 -1.50
N ALA A 108 13.36 3.94 -1.63
CA ALA A 108 12.76 4.27 -2.92
C ALA A 108 13.39 5.52 -3.58
N HIS A 109 14.41 6.13 -2.95
CA HIS A 109 15.07 7.35 -3.40
C HIS A 109 14.07 8.48 -3.68
N LEU A 110 13.03 8.58 -2.85
CA LEU A 110 12.10 9.71 -2.91
C LEU A 110 12.82 10.96 -2.40
N THR A 111 12.77 12.04 -3.18
CA THR A 111 13.30 13.38 -2.84
C THR A 111 12.27 14.18 -2.04
#